data_AF-A0A176Q6J0-F1
#
_entry.id   AF-A0A176Q6J0-F1
#
_cell.length_a   1.000
_cell.length_b   1.000
_cell.length_c   1.000
_cell.angle_alpha   90.00
_cell.angle_beta   90.00
_cell.angle_gamma   90.00
#
_symmetry.space_group_name_H-M   'P 1'
#
loop_
_entity.id
_entity.type
_entity.pdbx_description
1 polymer ?
#
loop_
_entity_poly.entity_id
_entity_poly.type
_entity_poly.pdbx_seq_one_letter_code
_entity_poly.pdbx_strand_id
1 'polypeptide(L)'
;NDENDPVLQKIQEEKGGLYFTIEGDYIYISDEEGKCLPVCKDGSCYKYQYTKNEHDILEISEISTIIKNLTKTEQCSAPAKAGQNFTLQKGKELSDNIYQADIMLNGKLVATLPKIGYCMLDDQLVIHNHVTEEEIKIPRDFHYLKVVKYSSNDDCQLTFCNFLGNEFFEHKKYDSQYSNVPNKYQYISLNCMKKEYKPNFCKLLNDKPSFFIAKGTTNQDSSGHCPADVFELTKSGKGKKMATLIDQFGVFNKEGKFQYCDYHTKADYDVYDSYKINKEYKTTDEFLFNDDIVLYTIPELF
;
A
#
# COMPACT_ATOMS: atom_id res chain seq x y z
N ASN A 1 22.77 10.47 8.21
CA ASN A 1 23.12 11.91 8.11
C ASN A 1 22.19 12.56 7.12
N ASP A 2 20.97 12.85 7.56
CA ASP A 2 20.21 13.93 6.96
C ASP A 2 20.35 15.07 7.97
N GLU A 3 21.16 16.06 7.64
CA GLU A 3 21.55 17.15 8.55
C GLU A 3 20.39 18.09 8.90
N ASN A 4 19.13 17.75 8.57
CA ASN A 4 17.97 18.63 8.61
C ASN A 4 16.84 18.17 9.57
N ASP A 5 17.03 17.12 10.37
CA ASP A 5 16.07 16.74 11.41
C ASP A 5 16.14 17.77 12.56
N PRO A 6 15.07 18.52 12.84
CA PRO A 6 15.09 19.63 13.79
C PRO A 6 15.21 19.18 15.25
N VAL A 7 14.84 17.94 15.58
CA VAL A 7 15.02 17.38 16.93
C VAL A 7 16.48 16.97 17.12
N LEU A 8 17.07 16.31 16.12
CA LEU A 8 18.47 15.91 16.13
C LEU A 8 19.42 17.09 16.02
N GLN A 9 19.11 18.11 15.21
CA GLN A 9 19.84 19.39 15.17
C GLN A 9 19.80 20.09 16.53
N LYS A 10 18.62 20.19 17.15
CA LYS A 10 18.48 20.80 18.48
C LYS A 10 19.30 20.05 19.52
N ILE A 11 19.26 18.72 19.52
CA ILE A 11 20.07 17.91 20.44
C ILE A 11 21.57 18.11 20.17
N GLN A 12 21.99 18.12 18.91
CA GLN A 12 23.38 18.32 18.51
C GLN A 12 23.88 19.73 18.87
N GLU A 13 23.04 20.76 18.74
CA GLU A 13 23.31 22.14 19.16
C GLU A 13 23.39 22.29 20.68
N GLU A 14 22.49 21.62 21.42
CA GLU A 14 22.44 21.68 22.90
C GLU A 14 23.50 20.81 23.59
N LYS A 15 23.97 19.73 22.95
CA LYS A 15 24.83 18.70 23.56
C LYS A 15 26.17 18.49 22.87
N GLY A 16 26.47 19.21 21.79
CA GLY A 16 27.74 19.15 21.09
C GLY A 16 27.97 17.89 20.25
N GLY A 17 27.03 16.94 20.23
CA GLY A 17 27.12 15.69 19.47
C GLY A 17 25.93 14.75 19.69
N LEU A 18 25.78 13.78 18.79
CA LEU A 18 24.84 12.66 18.92
C LEU A 18 25.62 11.39 19.23
N TYR A 19 25.33 10.75 20.36
CA TYR A 19 25.98 9.52 20.79
C TYR A 19 24.99 8.36 20.73
N PHE A 20 25.52 7.15 20.60
CA PHE A 20 24.74 5.92 20.66
C PHE A 20 25.28 5.06 21.79
N THR A 21 24.39 4.58 22.64
CA THR A 21 24.74 3.64 23.71
C THR A 21 24.10 2.29 23.42
N ILE A 22 24.90 1.25 23.66
CA ILE A 22 24.48 -0.15 23.56
C ILE A 22 24.30 -0.68 24.98
N GLU A 23 23.08 -1.09 25.32
CA GLU A 23 22.75 -1.70 26.61
C GLU A 23 22.05 -3.04 26.38
N GLY A 24 22.75 -4.14 26.65
CA GLY A 24 22.26 -5.48 26.33
C GLY A 24 22.00 -5.66 24.83
N ASP A 25 20.76 -5.99 24.48
CA ASP A 25 20.29 -6.18 23.10
C ASP A 25 19.67 -4.89 22.51
N TYR A 26 19.93 -3.72 23.11
CA TYR A 26 19.33 -2.46 22.68
C TYR A 26 20.35 -1.41 22.28
N ILE A 27 20.05 -0.66 21.22
CA ILE A 27 20.75 0.56 20.82
C ILE A 27 19.79 1.75 21.01
N TYR A 28 20.26 2.82 21.66
CA TYR A 28 19.50 4.04 21.81
C TYR A 28 20.40 5.29 21.68
N ILE A 29 19.76 6.42 21.38
CA ILE A 29 20.43 7.73 21.30
C ILE A 29 20.71 8.21 22.73
N SER A 30 21.94 8.61 23.00
CA SER A 30 22.40 9.08 24.30
C SER A 30 23.17 10.39 24.20
N ASP A 31 23.43 11.01 25.34
CA ASP A 31 24.50 11.99 25.48
C ASP A 31 25.87 11.29 25.59
N GLU A 32 26.92 12.11 25.73
CA GLU A 32 28.32 11.65 25.85
C GLU A 32 28.56 10.80 27.11
N GLU A 33 27.70 10.93 28.13
CA GLU A 33 27.77 10.15 29.36
C GLU A 33 26.98 8.82 29.26
N GLY A 34 26.40 8.54 28.09
CA GLY A 34 25.63 7.32 27.83
C GLY A 34 24.20 7.35 28.39
N LYS A 35 23.73 8.52 28.85
CA LYS A 35 22.38 8.70 29.34
C LYS A 35 21.42 8.84 28.17
N CYS A 36 20.37 8.04 28.20
CA CYS A 36 19.40 7.99 27.12
C CYS A 36 18.67 9.33 26.94
N LEU A 37 18.57 9.78 25.68
CA LEU A 37 17.91 11.03 25.31
C LEU A 37 16.46 10.78 24.89
N PRO A 38 15.49 11.52 25.46
CA PRO A 38 14.09 11.40 25.10
C PRO A 38 13.86 12.07 23.73
N VAL A 39 13.66 11.26 22.71
CA VAL A 39 13.43 11.70 21.32
C VAL A 39 11.95 11.59 20.90
N CYS A 40 11.12 10.94 21.72
CA CYS A 40 9.68 10.86 21.49
C CYS A 40 8.94 12.03 22.16
N LYS A 41 7.81 12.47 21.58
CA LYS A 41 6.97 13.58 22.11
C LYS A 41 6.41 13.33 23.52
N ASP A 42 6.33 12.07 23.94
CA ASP A 42 5.89 11.66 25.28
C ASP A 42 7.04 11.66 26.31
N GLY A 43 8.24 12.07 25.92
CA GLY A 43 9.43 12.06 26.77
C GLY A 43 10.07 10.68 26.89
N SER A 44 9.65 9.69 26.10
CA SER A 44 10.28 8.37 26.06
C SER A 44 11.52 8.34 25.17
N CYS A 45 12.41 7.43 25.50
CA CYS A 45 13.58 7.10 24.70
C CYS A 45 13.22 6.13 23.58
N TYR A 46 13.67 6.41 22.36
CA TYR A 46 13.66 5.41 21.30
C TYR A 46 14.72 4.33 21.60
N LYS A 47 14.30 3.07 21.69
CA LYS A 47 15.18 1.91 21.87
C LYS A 47 14.98 0.95 20.70
N TYR A 48 16.04 0.69 19.95
CA TYR A 48 16.04 -0.34 18.91
C TYR A 48 16.54 -1.66 19.51
N GLN A 49 15.72 -2.71 19.47
CA GLN A 49 16.14 -4.05 19.88
C GLN A 49 16.84 -4.75 18.72
N TYR A 50 18.09 -5.17 18.91
CA TYR A 50 18.85 -5.94 17.93
C TYR A 50 19.12 -7.35 18.47
N THR A 51 19.04 -8.37 17.62
CA THR A 51 19.38 -9.75 17.98
C THR A 51 20.87 -9.97 17.77
N LYS A 52 21.61 -10.17 18.87
CA LYS A 52 23.04 -10.43 18.88
C LYS A 52 23.33 -11.86 18.39
N ASN A 53 23.79 -12.02 17.15
CA ASN A 53 24.48 -13.25 16.75
C ASN A 53 25.97 -13.11 17.14
N GLU A 54 26.58 -14.16 17.69
CA GLU A 54 27.93 -14.14 18.28
C GLU A 54 29.08 -13.80 17.30
N HIS A 55 28.79 -13.52 16.02
CA HIS A 55 29.78 -13.24 14.98
C HIS A 55 29.60 -11.89 14.27
N ASP A 56 28.62 -11.07 14.66
CA ASP A 56 28.39 -9.78 14.04
C ASP A 56 29.09 -8.68 14.86
N ILE A 57 30.31 -8.33 14.45
CA ILE A 57 30.80 -6.97 14.68
C ILE A 57 29.92 -6.10 13.79
N LEU A 58 29.06 -5.27 14.41
CA LEU A 58 28.20 -4.31 13.70
C LEU A 58 29.04 -3.57 12.65
N GLU A 59 28.83 -3.89 11.38
CA GLU A 59 29.48 -3.12 10.32
C GLU A 59 28.90 -1.71 10.34
N ILE A 60 29.74 -0.70 10.11
CA ILE A 60 29.33 0.72 10.06
C ILE A 60 28.15 0.94 9.08
N SER A 61 28.01 0.07 8.08
CA SER A 61 26.91 0.01 7.11
C SER A 61 25.55 -0.28 7.75
N GLU A 62 25.50 -1.17 8.74
CA GLU A 62 24.29 -1.56 9.47
C GLU A 62 23.86 -0.45 10.44
N ILE A 63 24.82 0.15 11.14
CA ILE A 63 24.57 1.34 11.98
C ILE A 63 24.06 2.49 11.12
N SER A 64 24.65 2.72 9.94
CA SER A 64 24.18 3.73 8.99
C SER A 64 22.76 3.45 8.47
N THR A 65 22.40 2.18 8.29
CA THR A 65 21.06 1.75 7.88
C THR A 65 20.05 1.94 9.00
N ILE A 66 20.42 1.63 10.24
CA ILE A 66 19.61 1.90 11.44
C ILE A 66 19.41 3.41 11.59
N ILE A 67 20.46 4.23 11.44
CA ILE A 67 20.36 5.71 11.44
C ILE A 67 19.42 6.19 10.33
N LYS A 68 19.55 5.66 9.09
CA LYS A 68 18.64 5.97 7.99
C LYS A 68 17.18 5.62 8.32
N ASN A 69 16.96 4.49 8.97
CA ASN A 69 15.62 4.04 9.34
C ASN A 69 15.03 4.88 10.48
N LEU A 70 15.86 5.28 11.46
CA LEU A 70 15.51 6.23 12.53
C LEU A 70 15.09 7.59 11.96
N THR A 71 15.83 8.11 10.97
CA THR A 71 15.46 9.36 10.26
C THR A 71 14.28 9.18 9.30
N LYS A 72 14.05 7.97 8.76
CA LYS A 72 12.87 7.67 7.94
C LYS A 72 11.58 7.59 8.76
N THR A 73 11.65 7.30 10.06
CA THR A 73 10.47 7.38 10.92
C THR A 73 9.93 8.80 11.07
N GLU A 74 10.73 9.85 10.81
CA GLU A 74 10.21 11.23 10.65
C GLU A 74 9.66 11.53 9.25
N GLN A 75 9.90 10.67 8.26
CA GLN A 75 9.20 10.69 6.97
C GLN A 75 7.87 9.91 6.99
N CYS A 76 7.44 9.42 8.15
CA CYS A 76 6.02 9.19 8.41
C CYS A 76 5.34 10.55 8.62
N SER A 77 4.92 11.14 7.50
CA SER A 77 3.88 12.15 7.36
C SER A 77 3.51 12.89 8.66
N ALA A 78 4.14 14.04 8.86
CA ALA A 78 3.47 15.09 9.62
C ALA A 78 2.08 15.29 8.99
N PRO A 79 0.99 15.37 9.78
CA PRO A 79 -0.30 15.74 9.23
C PRO A 79 -0.13 17.02 8.42
N ALA A 80 -0.82 17.10 7.27
CA ALA A 80 -0.73 18.21 6.36
C ALA A 80 -0.66 19.54 7.13
N LYS A 81 0.43 20.29 6.94
CA LYS A 81 0.61 21.60 7.60
C LYS A 81 -0.58 22.48 7.20
N ALA A 82 -1.11 23.26 8.14
CA ALA A 82 -2.17 24.21 7.85
C ALA A 82 -1.83 25.02 6.58
N GLY A 83 -2.64 24.87 5.52
CA GLY A 83 -2.42 25.49 4.20
C GLY A 83 -2.08 24.53 3.04
N GLN A 84 -1.92 23.22 3.28
CA GLN A 84 -1.82 22.23 2.21
C GLN A 84 -3.21 21.83 1.71
N ASN A 85 -3.48 22.03 0.41
CA ASN A 85 -4.76 21.70 -0.21
C ASN A 85 -4.56 20.56 -1.21
N PHE A 86 -5.24 19.43 -0.95
CA PHE A 86 -5.41 18.38 -1.94
C PHE A 86 -6.59 18.71 -2.83
N THR A 87 -6.41 18.54 -4.13
CA THR A 87 -7.48 18.76 -5.12
C THR A 87 -7.52 17.62 -6.10
N LEU A 88 -8.73 17.30 -6.56
CA LEU A 88 -8.93 16.36 -7.64
C LEU A 88 -8.99 17.12 -8.97
N GLN A 89 -8.20 16.71 -9.95
CA GLN A 89 -8.12 17.37 -11.26
C GLN A 89 -8.25 16.38 -12.40
N LYS A 90 -8.80 16.89 -13.52
CA LYS A 90 -8.90 16.15 -14.77
C LYS A 90 -7.50 15.98 -15.36
N GLY A 91 -7.04 14.73 -15.39
CA GLY A 91 -5.77 14.34 -15.98
C GLY A 91 -5.87 13.99 -17.46
N LYS A 92 -4.94 13.15 -17.91
CA LYS A 92 -4.90 12.64 -19.29
C LYS A 92 -6.13 11.81 -19.65
N GLU A 93 -6.46 11.79 -20.93
CA GLU A 93 -7.47 10.89 -21.48
C GLU A 93 -7.00 9.43 -21.40
N LEU A 94 -7.90 8.54 -21.00
CA LEU A 94 -7.65 7.11 -20.83
C LEU A 94 -8.28 6.27 -21.94
N SER A 95 -9.51 6.63 -22.30
CA SER A 95 -10.34 6.04 -23.36
C SER A 95 -11.44 7.04 -23.70
N ASP A 96 -12.10 6.92 -24.84
CA ASP A 96 -13.09 7.86 -25.40
C ASP A 96 -13.88 8.67 -24.34
N ASN A 97 -13.49 9.93 -24.11
CA ASN A 97 -14.14 10.86 -23.16
C ASN A 97 -14.05 10.50 -21.66
N ILE A 98 -13.24 9.50 -21.29
CA ILE A 98 -12.90 9.09 -19.93
C ILE A 98 -11.49 9.59 -19.61
N TYR A 99 -11.39 10.40 -18.56
CA TYR A 99 -10.15 11.05 -18.16
C TYR A 99 -9.72 10.63 -16.77
N GLN A 100 -8.41 10.55 -16.54
CA GLN A 100 -7.84 10.19 -15.26
C GLN A 100 -8.25 11.20 -14.18
N ALA A 101 -8.50 10.71 -12.96
CA ALA A 101 -8.65 11.54 -11.78
C ALA A 101 -7.30 11.65 -11.06
N ASP A 102 -6.73 12.84 -11.12
CA ASP A 102 -5.41 13.17 -10.59
C ASP A 102 -5.57 13.84 -9.22
N ILE A 103 -4.85 13.34 -8.21
CA ILE A 103 -4.76 13.99 -6.91
C ILE A 103 -3.53 14.88 -6.91
N MET A 104 -3.78 16.16 -6.70
CA MET A 104 -2.76 17.21 -6.72
C MET A 104 -2.55 17.75 -5.32
N LEU A 105 -1.30 17.82 -4.88
CA LEU A 105 -0.88 18.56 -3.69
C LEU A 105 -0.15 19.82 -4.13
N ASN A 106 -0.72 21.00 -3.83
CA ASN A 106 -0.11 22.29 -4.18
C ASN A 106 0.29 22.40 -5.67
N GLY A 107 -0.51 21.83 -6.57
CA GLY A 107 -0.26 21.82 -8.02
C GLY A 107 0.67 20.73 -8.53
N LYS A 108 1.13 19.81 -7.67
CA LYS A 108 1.96 18.65 -8.06
C LYS A 108 1.15 17.35 -7.98
N LEU A 109 1.19 16.52 -9.01
CA LEU A 109 0.52 15.21 -9.05
C LEU A 109 1.14 14.27 -8.03
N VAL A 110 0.39 13.85 -7.01
CA VAL A 110 0.88 12.94 -5.96
C VAL A 110 0.35 11.52 -6.11
N ALA A 111 -0.85 11.36 -6.68
CA ALA A 111 -1.49 10.06 -6.78
C ALA A 111 -2.60 10.05 -7.84
N THR A 112 -2.97 8.85 -8.28
CA THR A 112 -4.04 8.61 -9.23
C THR A 112 -4.99 7.53 -8.70
N LEU A 113 -6.23 7.51 -9.18
CA LEU A 113 -7.17 6.45 -8.80
C LEU A 113 -6.88 5.16 -9.60
N PRO A 114 -7.08 3.98 -8.99
CA PRO A 114 -6.90 2.70 -9.68
C PRO A 114 -7.88 2.57 -10.84
N LYS A 115 -7.38 1.97 -11.93
CA LYS A 115 -8.19 1.62 -13.12
C LYS A 115 -8.66 0.17 -13.06
N ILE A 116 -8.00 -0.63 -12.23
CA ILE A 116 -8.22 -2.05 -12.08
C ILE A 116 -8.87 -2.29 -10.73
N GLY A 117 -10.03 -2.94 -10.76
CA GLY A 117 -10.76 -3.40 -9.59
C GLY A 117 -10.76 -4.91 -9.47
N TYR A 118 -11.13 -5.41 -8.29
CA TYR A 118 -11.12 -6.83 -7.98
C TYR A 118 -12.37 -7.21 -7.17
N CYS A 119 -13.12 -8.19 -7.65
CA CYS A 119 -14.28 -8.73 -6.94
C CYS A 119 -14.38 -10.25 -7.07
N MET A 120 -15.22 -10.84 -6.24
CA MET A 120 -15.59 -12.25 -6.32
C MET A 120 -16.96 -12.37 -6.99
N LEU A 121 -17.02 -13.16 -8.07
CA LEU A 121 -18.23 -13.48 -8.82
C LEU A 121 -18.29 -15.00 -9.02
N ASP A 122 -19.38 -15.66 -8.60
CA ASP A 122 -19.55 -17.12 -8.69
C ASP A 122 -18.34 -17.93 -8.17
N ASP A 123 -17.82 -17.54 -6.99
CA ASP A 123 -16.62 -18.12 -6.36
C ASP A 123 -15.32 -18.01 -7.18
N GLN A 124 -15.30 -17.16 -8.20
CA GLN A 124 -14.12 -16.82 -8.99
C GLN A 124 -13.69 -15.38 -8.70
N LEU A 125 -12.38 -15.15 -8.64
CA LEU A 125 -11.83 -13.81 -8.59
C LEU A 125 -11.88 -13.21 -9.99
N VAL A 126 -12.50 -12.04 -10.11
CA VAL A 126 -12.56 -11.24 -11.33
C VAL A 126 -11.67 -10.02 -11.15
N ILE A 127 -10.78 -9.82 -12.12
CA ILE A 127 -10.03 -8.58 -12.31
C ILE A 127 -10.78 -7.78 -13.36
N HIS A 128 -11.22 -6.58 -13.02
CA HIS A 128 -11.98 -5.73 -13.91
C HIS A 128 -11.17 -4.48 -14.26
N ASN A 129 -10.94 -4.24 -15.55
CA ASN A 129 -10.42 -2.98 -16.04
C ASN A 129 -11.56 -2.04 -16.39
N HIS A 130 -11.87 -1.12 -15.49
CA HIS A 130 -13.00 -0.18 -15.62
C HIS A 130 -12.85 0.82 -16.77
N VAL A 131 -11.65 0.97 -17.36
CA VAL A 131 -11.43 1.83 -18.54
C VAL A 131 -11.78 1.12 -19.84
N THR A 132 -11.51 -0.19 -19.93
CA THR A 132 -11.71 -0.97 -21.16
C THR A 132 -12.85 -1.97 -21.06
N GLU A 133 -13.51 -2.04 -19.91
CA GLU A 133 -14.54 -3.04 -19.56
C GLU A 133 -14.05 -4.49 -19.71
N GLU A 134 -12.72 -4.69 -19.63
CA GLU A 134 -12.12 -6.01 -19.76
C GLU A 134 -12.22 -6.74 -18.42
N GLU A 135 -12.85 -7.91 -18.42
CA GLU A 135 -12.93 -8.80 -17.25
C GLU A 135 -12.04 -10.03 -17.44
N ILE A 136 -11.19 -10.31 -16.46
CA ILE A 136 -10.34 -11.49 -16.41
C ILE A 136 -10.71 -12.32 -15.19
N LYS A 137 -11.05 -13.58 -15.42
CA LYS A 137 -11.36 -14.54 -14.36
C LYS A 137 -10.10 -15.32 -13.98
N ILE A 138 -9.69 -15.24 -12.72
CA ILE A 138 -8.62 -16.04 -12.17
C ILE A 138 -9.21 -17.35 -11.64
N PRO A 139 -8.74 -18.52 -12.13
CA PRO A 139 -9.25 -19.81 -11.68
C PRO A 139 -9.05 -20.00 -10.18
N ARG A 140 -9.99 -20.71 -9.54
CA ARG A 140 -10.00 -20.95 -8.09
C ARG A 140 -8.71 -21.57 -7.57
N ASP A 141 -8.10 -22.47 -8.34
CA ASP A 141 -6.85 -23.11 -7.98
C ASP A 141 -5.68 -22.12 -7.86
N PHE A 142 -5.82 -20.91 -8.41
CA PHE A 142 -4.83 -19.82 -8.39
C PHE A 142 -5.23 -18.64 -7.49
N HIS A 143 -6.15 -18.83 -6.53
CA HIS A 143 -6.56 -17.81 -5.56
C HIS A 143 -5.56 -17.63 -4.40
N TYR A 144 -4.42 -18.31 -4.44
CA TYR A 144 -3.35 -18.10 -3.48
C TYR A 144 -2.47 -16.95 -3.96
N LEU A 145 -1.89 -16.21 -3.01
CA LEU A 145 -0.98 -15.12 -3.30
C LEU A 145 0.36 -15.36 -2.60
N LYS A 146 1.44 -15.14 -3.33
CA LYS A 146 2.79 -15.03 -2.77
C LYS A 146 3.34 -13.62 -2.95
N VAL A 147 4.22 -13.23 -2.03
CA VAL A 147 4.88 -11.93 -2.09
C VAL A 147 6.09 -12.04 -3.00
N VAL A 148 6.18 -11.12 -3.95
CA VAL A 148 7.30 -11.01 -4.89
C VAL A 148 7.92 -9.63 -4.82
N LYS A 149 9.20 -9.54 -5.16
CA LYS A 149 9.92 -8.27 -5.22
C LYS A 149 9.60 -7.56 -6.53
N TYR A 150 9.11 -6.33 -6.43
CA TYR A 150 8.94 -5.41 -7.54
C TYR A 150 10.23 -4.63 -7.74
N SER A 151 11.03 -5.06 -8.72
CA SER A 151 12.30 -4.41 -9.10
C SER A 151 13.32 -4.28 -7.95
N SER A 152 14.44 -3.60 -8.19
CA SER A 152 15.58 -3.54 -7.26
C SER A 152 15.34 -2.74 -5.97
N ASN A 153 14.22 -2.03 -5.82
CA ASN A 153 13.99 -1.02 -4.77
C ASN A 153 13.21 -1.50 -3.54
N ASP A 154 13.22 -2.81 -3.24
CA ASP A 154 12.53 -3.41 -2.08
C ASP A 154 11.01 -3.24 -2.02
N ASP A 155 10.40 -2.69 -3.07
CA ASP A 155 8.94 -2.68 -3.21
C ASP A 155 8.42 -4.10 -3.39
N CYS A 156 7.35 -4.44 -2.68
CA CYS A 156 6.74 -5.76 -2.75
C CYS A 156 5.42 -5.69 -3.52
N GLN A 157 5.09 -6.76 -4.23
CA GLN A 157 3.81 -6.99 -4.89
C GLN A 157 3.29 -8.39 -4.57
N LEU A 158 2.03 -8.65 -4.92
CA LEU A 158 1.44 -9.98 -4.84
C LEU A 158 1.27 -10.55 -6.25
N THR A 159 1.53 -11.84 -6.41
CA THR A 159 1.24 -12.58 -7.65
C THR A 159 0.33 -13.77 -7.36
N PHE A 160 -0.50 -14.13 -8.35
CA PHE A 160 -1.40 -15.28 -8.27
C PHE A 160 -0.64 -16.58 -8.40
N CYS A 161 -0.87 -17.50 -7.48
CA CYS A 161 -0.28 -18.82 -7.50
C CYS A 161 -1.25 -19.88 -7.00
N ASN A 162 -0.91 -21.15 -7.23
CA ASN A 162 -1.62 -22.26 -6.64
C ASN A 162 -1.12 -22.58 -5.22
N PHE A 163 -1.74 -23.55 -4.56
CA PHE A 163 -1.36 -23.95 -3.20
C PHE A 163 0.11 -24.43 -3.05
N LEU A 164 0.75 -24.82 -4.16
CA LEU A 164 2.16 -25.21 -4.22
C LEU A 164 3.11 -24.02 -4.44
N GLY A 165 2.60 -22.83 -4.78
CA GLY A 165 3.38 -21.64 -5.10
C GLY A 165 3.68 -21.46 -6.59
N ASN A 166 3.16 -22.32 -7.47
CA ASN A 166 3.32 -22.18 -8.92
C ASN A 166 2.49 -21.00 -9.42
N GLU A 167 3.12 -20.07 -10.13
CA GLU A 167 2.47 -18.84 -10.60
C GLU A 167 1.49 -19.09 -11.75
N PHE A 168 0.34 -18.43 -11.70
CA PHE A 168 -0.66 -18.51 -12.77
C PHE A 168 -0.11 -18.03 -14.12
N PHE A 169 0.66 -16.95 -14.12
CA PHE A 169 1.20 -16.33 -15.33
C PHE A 169 2.34 -17.13 -15.98
N GLU A 170 2.97 -18.02 -15.22
CA GLU A 170 3.86 -19.03 -15.78
C GLU A 170 3.07 -20.23 -16.29
N HIS A 171 2.06 -20.69 -15.53
CA HIS A 171 1.20 -21.80 -15.92
C HIS A 171 0.45 -21.55 -17.23
N LYS A 172 -0.11 -20.35 -17.43
CA LYS A 172 -0.88 -19.99 -18.63
C LYS A 172 -0.08 -20.05 -19.94
N LYS A 173 1.25 -20.09 -19.88
CA LYS A 173 2.10 -20.27 -21.08
C LYS A 173 1.93 -21.66 -21.70
N TYR A 174 1.48 -22.62 -20.90
CA TYR A 174 1.34 -24.02 -21.28
C TYR A 174 -0.12 -24.46 -21.43
N ASP A 175 -1.07 -23.64 -20.98
CA ASP A 175 -2.50 -23.89 -21.07
C ASP A 175 -3.16 -22.91 -22.05
N SER A 176 -3.65 -23.44 -23.18
CA SER A 176 -4.29 -22.64 -24.22
C SER A 176 -5.55 -21.93 -23.73
N GLN A 177 -6.23 -22.44 -22.70
CA GLN A 177 -7.42 -21.82 -22.11
C GLN A 177 -7.12 -20.42 -21.54
N TYR A 178 -5.91 -20.20 -21.03
CA TYR A 178 -5.52 -18.95 -20.37
C TYR A 178 -4.53 -18.11 -21.19
N SER A 179 -4.21 -18.56 -22.41
CA SER A 179 -3.23 -17.92 -23.29
C SER A 179 -3.52 -16.44 -23.59
N ASN A 180 -4.81 -16.06 -23.64
CA ASN A 180 -5.26 -14.70 -23.92
C ASN A 180 -5.19 -13.75 -22.72
N VAL A 181 -4.93 -14.23 -21.50
CA VAL A 181 -4.87 -13.35 -20.32
C VAL A 181 -3.64 -12.44 -20.41
N PRO A 182 -3.78 -11.11 -20.44
CA PRO A 182 -2.64 -10.21 -20.62
C PRO A 182 -1.69 -10.17 -19.41
N ASN A 183 -0.37 -10.17 -19.64
CA ASN A 183 0.65 -10.15 -18.58
C ASN A 183 0.59 -8.89 -17.69
N LYS A 184 -0.07 -7.82 -18.13
CA LYS A 184 -0.30 -6.60 -17.31
C LYS A 184 -1.06 -6.88 -16.00
N TYR A 185 -1.77 -8.01 -15.91
CA TYR A 185 -2.53 -8.41 -14.72
C TYR A 185 -1.78 -9.39 -13.81
N GLN A 186 -0.48 -9.62 -14.05
CA GLN A 186 0.31 -10.59 -13.28
C GLN A 186 0.40 -10.25 -11.80
N TYR A 187 0.43 -8.96 -11.48
CA TYR A 187 0.71 -8.48 -10.14
C TYR A 187 -0.42 -7.63 -9.59
N ILE A 188 -0.67 -7.77 -8.30
CA ILE A 188 -1.51 -6.86 -7.52
C ILE A 188 -0.58 -5.92 -6.76
N SER A 189 -0.75 -4.62 -7.01
CA SER A 189 -0.09 -3.59 -6.20
C SER A 189 -0.62 -3.62 -4.78
N LEU A 190 0.27 -3.44 -3.79
CA LEU A 190 -0.15 -3.34 -2.39
C LEU A 190 -1.06 -2.13 -2.13
N ASN A 191 -1.05 -1.13 -3.02
CA ASN A 191 -1.90 0.05 -2.92
C ASN A 191 -3.34 -0.21 -3.40
N CYS A 192 -3.56 -1.32 -4.11
CA CYS A 192 -4.90 -1.79 -4.50
C CYS A 192 -5.59 -2.60 -3.39
N MET A 193 -5.24 -2.36 -2.12
CA MET A 193 -5.78 -3.07 -0.96
C MET A 193 -6.17 -2.13 0.18
N LYS A 194 -7.41 -2.28 0.65
CA LYS A 194 -7.88 -1.77 1.94
C LYS A 194 -7.37 -2.68 3.06
N LYS A 195 -6.28 -2.28 3.71
CA LYS A 195 -5.56 -3.11 4.70
C LYS A 195 -6.18 -2.97 6.09
N GLU A 196 -6.44 -4.09 6.77
CA GLU A 196 -6.80 -4.09 8.20
C GLU A 196 -5.56 -3.92 9.09
N TYR A 197 -4.42 -4.44 8.61
CA TYR A 197 -3.09 -4.21 9.18
C TYR A 197 -2.04 -4.38 8.08
N LYS A 198 -0.85 -3.84 8.32
CA LYS A 198 0.27 -3.92 7.38
C LYS A 198 1.26 -5.00 7.83
N PRO A 199 1.23 -6.21 7.25
CA PRO A 199 2.27 -7.20 7.53
C PRO A 199 3.61 -6.72 6.97
N ASN A 200 4.71 -7.27 7.50
CA ASN A 200 6.04 -7.03 6.94
C ASN A 200 6.21 -7.90 5.69
N PHE A 201 5.82 -7.37 4.54
CA PHE A 201 5.89 -8.08 3.25
C PHE A 201 7.31 -8.54 2.89
N CYS A 202 8.36 -7.80 3.27
CA CYS A 202 9.74 -8.21 3.03
C CYS A 202 10.10 -9.52 3.74
N LYS A 203 9.54 -9.77 4.93
CA LYS A 203 9.71 -11.05 5.65
C LYS A 203 8.91 -12.21 5.05
N LEU A 204 7.99 -11.91 4.13
CA LEU A 204 7.10 -12.86 3.48
C LEU A 204 7.53 -13.17 2.04
N LEU A 205 8.67 -12.62 1.59
CA LEU A 205 9.30 -13.00 0.33
C LEU A 205 9.69 -14.47 0.39
N ASN A 206 8.95 -15.29 -0.35
CA ASN A 206 9.14 -16.73 -0.39
C ASN A 206 8.45 -17.32 -1.64
N ASP A 207 8.86 -18.51 -2.05
CA ASP A 207 8.22 -19.26 -3.13
C ASP A 207 6.83 -19.78 -2.74
N LYS A 208 6.57 -19.90 -1.44
CA LYS A 208 5.30 -20.38 -0.90
C LYS A 208 4.23 -19.28 -0.82
N PRO A 209 2.96 -19.62 -1.05
CA PRO A 209 1.88 -18.68 -0.84
C PRO A 209 1.79 -18.26 0.63
N SER A 210 1.61 -16.95 0.85
CA SER A 210 1.42 -16.35 2.18
C SER A 210 -0.02 -15.95 2.44
N PHE A 211 -0.81 -15.78 1.39
CA PHE A 211 -2.20 -15.33 1.51
C PHE A 211 -3.14 -16.12 0.59
N PHE A 212 -4.42 -16.05 0.91
CA PHE A 212 -5.51 -16.66 0.15
C PHE A 212 -6.64 -15.66 -0.04
N ILE A 213 -7.15 -15.57 -1.26
CA ILE A 213 -8.30 -14.72 -1.61
C ILE A 213 -9.58 -15.53 -1.45
N ALA A 214 -10.59 -14.94 -0.83
CA ALA A 214 -11.92 -15.53 -0.74
C ALA A 214 -13.01 -14.46 -0.81
N LYS A 215 -14.25 -14.91 -1.02
CA LYS A 215 -15.44 -14.07 -0.87
C LYS A 215 -15.51 -13.48 0.54
N GLY A 216 -15.61 -12.17 0.59
CA GLY A 216 -15.87 -11.40 1.80
C GLY A 216 -17.36 -11.37 2.14
N THR A 217 -17.67 -10.89 3.35
CA THR A 217 -19.05 -10.70 3.81
C THR A 217 -19.63 -9.42 3.22
N THR A 218 -20.75 -9.52 2.51
CA THR A 218 -21.57 -8.38 2.10
C THR A 218 -22.70 -8.15 3.09
N ASN A 219 -23.03 -6.90 3.36
CA ASN A 219 -24.21 -6.51 4.15
C ASN A 219 -25.49 -6.40 3.30
N GLN A 220 -25.39 -6.63 2.00
CA GLN A 220 -26.47 -6.48 1.04
C GLN A 220 -26.45 -7.64 0.05
N ASP A 221 -27.64 -7.99 -0.44
CA ASP A 221 -27.88 -8.81 -1.63
C ASP A 221 -27.36 -8.05 -2.87
N SER A 222 -26.04 -7.83 -2.95
CA SER A 222 -25.39 -7.15 -4.05
C SER A 222 -25.53 -7.99 -5.32
N SER A 223 -25.37 -7.32 -6.46
CA SER A 223 -25.51 -7.75 -7.86
C SER A 223 -24.64 -8.95 -8.30
N GLY A 224 -24.22 -9.82 -7.39
CA GLY A 224 -23.28 -10.93 -7.62
C GLY A 224 -21.84 -10.57 -7.30
N HIS A 225 -21.47 -9.28 -7.41
CA HIS A 225 -20.12 -8.79 -7.09
C HIS A 225 -19.93 -8.67 -5.58
N CYS A 226 -19.04 -9.52 -5.06
CA CYS A 226 -18.72 -9.57 -3.64
C CYS A 226 -17.28 -9.10 -3.40
N PRO A 227 -16.97 -8.55 -2.21
CA PRO A 227 -15.60 -8.23 -1.84
C PRO A 227 -14.64 -9.41 -2.00
N ALA A 228 -13.46 -9.13 -2.56
CA ALA A 228 -12.35 -10.08 -2.60
C ALA A 228 -11.46 -9.86 -1.38
N ASP A 229 -11.72 -10.62 -0.33
CA ASP A 229 -10.99 -10.53 0.94
C ASP A 229 -9.70 -11.37 0.88
N VAL A 230 -8.60 -10.78 1.35
CA VAL A 230 -7.29 -11.41 1.45
C VAL A 230 -7.05 -11.85 2.88
N PHE A 231 -6.80 -13.14 3.08
CA PHE A 231 -6.53 -13.74 4.38
C PHE A 231 -5.11 -14.29 4.45
N GLU A 232 -4.50 -14.25 5.63
CA GLU A 232 -3.26 -14.99 5.88
C GLU A 232 -3.47 -16.48 5.70
N LEU A 233 -2.44 -17.16 5.20
CA LEU A 233 -2.37 -18.62 5.25
C LEU A 233 -1.69 -19.07 6.54
N THR A 234 -2.38 -19.97 7.24
CA THR A 234 -1.87 -20.63 8.44
C THR A 234 -1.76 -22.13 8.18
N LYS A 235 -1.06 -22.85 9.06
CA LYS A 235 -0.99 -24.33 9.00
C LYS A 235 -2.38 -24.98 9.02
N SER A 236 -3.35 -24.34 9.65
CA SER A 236 -4.74 -24.77 9.77
C SER A 236 -5.65 -24.26 8.64
N GLY A 237 -5.11 -23.59 7.62
CA GLY A 237 -5.86 -23.01 6.50
C GLY A 237 -6.06 -21.50 6.64
N LYS A 238 -7.28 -21.02 6.41
CA LYS A 238 -7.64 -19.59 6.38
C LYS A 238 -7.38 -18.94 7.76
N GLY A 239 -6.47 -17.97 7.79
CA GLY A 239 -6.10 -17.18 8.95
C GLY A 239 -6.87 -15.88 9.08
N LYS A 240 -6.24 -14.89 9.71
CA LYS A 240 -6.82 -13.55 9.91
C LYS A 240 -7.00 -12.84 8.56
N LYS A 241 -8.07 -12.06 8.43
CA LYS A 241 -8.27 -11.16 7.29
C LYS A 241 -7.20 -10.05 7.34
N MET A 242 -6.42 -9.93 6.27
CA MET A 242 -5.35 -8.95 6.13
C MET A 242 -5.84 -7.70 5.39
N ALA A 243 -6.61 -7.89 4.32
CA ALA A 243 -7.11 -6.79 3.51
C ALA A 243 -8.37 -7.16 2.72
N THR A 244 -8.96 -6.15 2.08
CA THR A 244 -9.94 -6.31 0.99
C THR A 244 -9.33 -5.70 -0.27
N LEU A 245 -9.37 -6.41 -1.40
CA LEU A 245 -8.96 -5.84 -2.68
C LEU A 245 -9.98 -4.78 -3.12
N ILE A 246 -9.48 -3.67 -3.65
CA ILE A 246 -10.30 -2.52 -4.01
C ILE A 246 -11.02 -2.78 -5.33
N ASP A 247 -12.29 -2.38 -5.41
CA ASP A 247 -13.07 -2.31 -6.65
C ASP A 247 -13.74 -0.93 -6.77
N GLN A 248 -12.90 0.10 -6.69
CA GLN A 248 -13.30 1.49 -6.85
C GLN A 248 -12.84 2.02 -8.19
N PHE A 249 -13.68 2.82 -8.82
CA PHE A 249 -13.33 3.53 -10.04
C PHE A 249 -13.74 4.99 -9.92
N GLY A 250 -12.80 5.89 -10.19
CA GLY A 250 -13.08 7.32 -10.26
C GLY A 250 -12.35 8.00 -11.41
N VAL A 251 -13.11 8.75 -12.21
CA VAL A 251 -12.66 9.36 -13.46
C VAL A 251 -13.36 10.69 -13.70
N PHE A 252 -12.82 11.51 -14.58
CA PHE A 252 -13.51 12.68 -15.11
C PHE A 252 -14.14 12.35 -16.46
N ASN A 253 -15.33 12.88 -16.71
CA ASN A 253 -15.95 12.82 -18.04
C ASN A 253 -15.49 14.00 -18.92
N LYS A 254 -15.94 14.04 -20.18
CA LYS A 254 -15.66 15.15 -21.12
C LYS A 254 -16.06 16.53 -20.59
N GLU A 255 -17.13 16.61 -19.80
CA GLU A 255 -17.65 17.85 -19.21
C GLU A 255 -16.84 18.30 -17.98
N GLY A 256 -15.83 17.53 -17.57
CA GLY A 256 -15.01 17.84 -16.40
C GLY A 256 -15.70 17.57 -15.07
N LYS A 257 -16.73 16.72 -15.06
CA LYS A 257 -17.38 16.23 -13.84
C LYS A 257 -16.73 14.96 -13.35
N PHE A 258 -16.52 14.84 -12.04
CA PHE A 258 -15.97 13.66 -11.44
C PHE A 258 -17.05 12.58 -11.31
N GLN A 259 -16.76 11.37 -11.74
CA GLN A 259 -17.60 10.20 -11.63
C GLN A 259 -16.91 9.20 -10.72
N TYR A 260 -17.66 8.62 -9.78
CA TYR A 260 -17.10 7.67 -8.81
C TYR A 260 -18.08 6.55 -8.47
N CYS A 261 -17.54 5.33 -8.37
CA CYS A 261 -18.26 4.15 -7.90
C CYS A 261 -17.36 3.29 -7.01
N ASP A 262 -17.94 2.73 -5.94
CA ASP A 262 -17.41 1.57 -5.23
C ASP A 262 -18.28 0.35 -5.58
N TYR A 263 -17.76 -0.49 -6.47
CA TYR A 263 -18.49 -1.63 -7.04
C TYR A 263 -18.74 -2.77 -6.05
N HIS A 264 -18.15 -2.72 -4.86
CA HIS A 264 -18.51 -3.61 -3.76
C HIS A 264 -19.85 -3.24 -3.11
N THR A 265 -20.34 -2.03 -3.35
CA THR A 265 -21.54 -1.48 -2.68
C THR A 265 -22.69 -1.16 -3.64
N LYS A 266 -22.39 -0.86 -4.90
CA LYS A 266 -23.41 -0.50 -5.91
C LYS A 266 -22.88 -0.73 -7.33
N ALA A 267 -23.78 -0.75 -8.31
CA ALA A 267 -23.41 -0.96 -9.72
C ALA A 267 -23.21 0.35 -10.52
N ASP A 268 -23.75 1.48 -10.03
CA ASP A 268 -23.78 2.74 -10.76
C ASP A 268 -22.90 3.82 -10.13
N TYR A 269 -22.25 4.64 -10.97
CA TYR A 269 -21.45 5.78 -10.52
C TYR A 269 -22.33 6.96 -10.11
N ASP A 270 -21.86 7.73 -9.12
CA ASP A 270 -22.39 9.06 -8.85
C ASP A 270 -21.57 10.10 -9.62
N VAL A 271 -22.18 11.25 -9.89
CA VAL A 271 -21.55 12.38 -10.56
C VAL A 271 -21.44 13.56 -9.60
N TYR A 272 -20.25 14.12 -9.48
CA TYR A 272 -19.93 15.20 -8.56
C TYR A 272 -19.45 16.43 -9.33
N ASP A 273 -19.99 17.59 -8.95
CA ASP A 273 -19.50 18.91 -9.39
C ASP A 273 -18.36 19.43 -8.47
N SER A 274 -17.98 18.67 -7.43
CA SER A 274 -16.95 19.03 -6.46
C SER A 274 -15.58 18.43 -6.80
N TYR A 275 -14.54 19.20 -6.50
CA TYR A 275 -13.13 18.85 -6.72
C TYR A 275 -12.31 18.84 -5.42
N LYS A 276 -12.96 19.11 -4.28
CA LYS A 276 -12.29 19.33 -2.99
C LYS A 276 -12.08 18.01 -2.26
N ILE A 277 -10.84 17.76 -1.89
CA ILE A 277 -10.45 16.65 -1.00
C ILE A 277 -10.22 17.27 0.37
N ASN A 278 -11.06 16.91 1.34
CA ASN A 278 -11.13 17.61 2.62
C ASN A 278 -10.08 17.11 3.63
N LYS A 279 -9.43 15.96 3.37
CA LYS A 279 -8.40 15.43 4.27
C LYS A 279 -7.57 14.30 3.66
N GLU A 280 -6.32 14.22 4.09
CA GLU A 280 -5.50 13.00 4.04
C GLU A 280 -5.83 12.15 5.27
N TYR A 281 -6.12 10.85 5.08
CA TYR A 281 -6.36 9.92 6.19
C TYR A 281 -5.14 9.01 6.34
N LYS A 282 -4.52 9.02 7.53
CA LYS A 282 -3.67 7.99 8.18
C LYS A 282 -2.50 7.33 7.42
N THR A 283 -2.39 7.37 6.09
CA THR A 283 -1.38 6.69 5.25
C THR A 283 -1.22 7.42 3.91
N THR A 284 -0.19 7.07 3.13
CA THR A 284 0.16 7.69 1.83
C THR A 284 -0.84 7.43 0.69
N ASP A 285 -1.86 6.59 0.90
CA ASP A 285 -2.63 5.99 -0.20
C ASP A 285 -4.16 6.24 -0.08
N GLU A 286 -4.64 6.93 0.97
CA GLU A 286 -6.07 7.13 1.27
C GLU A 286 -6.47 8.62 1.39
N PHE A 287 -7.52 9.04 0.68
CA PHE A 287 -8.00 10.42 0.65
C PHE A 287 -9.51 10.52 0.96
N LEU A 288 -9.90 11.49 1.78
CA LEU A 288 -11.31 11.75 2.09
C LEU A 288 -11.91 12.76 1.11
N PHE A 289 -12.83 12.29 0.28
CA PHE A 289 -13.62 13.08 -0.66
C PHE A 289 -15.03 13.30 -0.11
N ASN A 290 -15.52 14.53 -0.22
CA ASN A 290 -16.89 14.92 0.15
C ASN A 290 -17.36 14.52 1.58
N ASP A 291 -16.40 14.40 2.51
CA ASP A 291 -16.58 14.07 3.94
C ASP A 291 -17.00 12.64 4.28
N ASP A 292 -17.36 11.82 3.31
CA ASP A 292 -17.86 10.45 3.53
C ASP A 292 -17.23 9.38 2.61
N ILE A 293 -16.58 9.77 1.52
CA ILE A 293 -16.00 8.85 0.54
C ILE A 293 -14.49 8.72 0.78
N VAL A 294 -14.03 7.49 1.01
CA VAL A 294 -12.60 7.17 1.06
C VAL A 294 -12.14 6.72 -0.32
N LEU A 295 -11.31 7.54 -0.95
CA LEU A 295 -10.63 7.24 -2.21
C LEU A 295 -9.32 6.52 -1.90
N TYR A 296 -9.17 5.31 -2.45
CA TYR A 296 -7.90 4.61 -2.45
C TYR A 296 -7.13 4.89 -3.74
N THR A 297 -5.82 5.04 -3.62
CA THR A 297 -5.02 5.65 -4.69
C THR A 297 -3.70 4.94 -4.91
N ILE A 298 -3.13 5.14 -6.09
CA ILE A 298 -1.81 4.69 -6.49
C ILE A 298 -0.90 5.92 -6.43
N PRO A 299 0.07 5.98 -5.48
CA PRO A 299 1.03 7.07 -5.42
C PRO A 299 1.88 7.14 -6.68
N GLU A 300 2.10 8.34 -7.18
CA GLU A 300 3.06 8.62 -8.23
C GLU A 300 4.36 9.02 -7.54
N LEU A 301 5.37 8.13 -7.57
CA LEU A 301 6.66 8.36 -6.93
C LEU A 301 7.32 9.63 -7.52
N PHE A 302 7.80 10.51 -6.65
CA PHE A 302 8.57 11.71 -7.00
C PHE A 302 10.07 11.46 -6.99
#